data_AF-A0A968Q5Q8-F1
#
_entry.id   AF-A0A968Q5Q8-F1
#
_cell.length_a   1.000
_cell.length_b   1.000
_cell.length_c   1.000
_cell.angle_alpha   90.00
_cell.angle_beta   90.00
_cell.angle_gamma   90.00
#
_symmetry.space_group_name_H-M   'P 1'
#
loop_
_entity.id
_entity.type
_entity.pdbx_description
1 polymer ?
#
loop_
_entity_poly.entity_id
_entity_poly.type
_entity_poly.pdbx_seq_one_letter_code
_entity_poly.pdbx_strand_id
1 'polypeptide(L)'
;MAVDDRILRIDVWPGSLTETLSGAKIGSSEEDLVNLYGDQLEATTNPITLGKTIVFRPKDPGEDVYRLVFETDDRGRVVQYRAGQFPSVTWPEGCF
;
A
#
# COMPACT_ATOMS: atom_id res chain seq x y z
N MET A 1 0.79 -8.76 10.42
CA MET A 1 0.68 -8.31 11.82
C MET A 1 -0.65 -8.77 12.39
N ALA A 2 -0.62 -9.47 13.52
CA ALA A 2 -1.81 -9.85 14.26
C ALA A 2 -1.70 -9.35 15.70
N VAL A 3 -2.81 -8.84 16.23
CA VAL A 3 -2.96 -8.38 17.62
C VAL A 3 -4.31 -8.90 18.12
N ASP A 4 -4.33 -9.51 19.30
CA ASP A 4 -5.55 -10.06 19.92
C ASP A 4 -6.39 -10.93 18.94
N ASP A 5 -5.73 -11.89 18.30
CA ASP A 5 -6.30 -12.80 17.29
C ASP A 5 -6.93 -12.12 16.06
N ARG A 6 -6.57 -10.86 15.79
CA ARG A 6 -7.04 -10.09 14.62
C ARG A 6 -5.88 -9.72 13.71
N ILE A 7 -6.05 -9.97 12.42
CA ILE A 7 -5.10 -9.53 11.39
C ILE A 7 -5.34 -8.03 11.14
N LEU A 8 -4.39 -7.19 11.56
CA LEU A 8 -4.43 -5.75 11.33
C LEU A 8 -3.78 -5.34 10.01
N ARG A 9 -2.79 -6.13 9.55
CA ARG A 9 -1.99 -5.82 8.37
C ARG A 9 -1.40 -7.07 7.74
N ILE A 10 -1.35 -7.07 6.41
CA ILE A 10 -0.61 -8.02 5.59
C ILE A 10 0.42 -7.24 4.80
N ASP A 11 1.68 -7.65 4.89
CA ASP A 11 2.80 -7.11 4.13
C ASP A 11 3.10 -8.05 2.96
N VAL A 12 3.17 -7.50 1.75
CA VAL A 12 3.47 -8.23 0.51
C VAL A 12 4.87 -7.84 0.06
N TRP A 13 5.80 -8.76 0.26
CA TRP A 13 7.24 -8.58 0.07
C TRP A 13 7.70 -8.83 -1.37
N PRO A 14 8.86 -8.27 -1.77
CA PRO A 14 9.48 -8.52 -3.07
C PRO A 14 9.52 -10.01 -3.45
N GLY A 15 9.15 -10.32 -4.70
CA GLY A 15 9.07 -11.69 -5.22
C GLY A 15 7.69 -12.35 -5.07
N SER A 16 6.75 -11.73 -4.36
CA SER A 16 5.36 -12.20 -4.33
C SER A 16 4.65 -12.02 -5.69
N LEU A 17 3.81 -13.00 -6.05
CA LEU A 17 2.90 -12.94 -7.20
C LEU A 17 1.50 -12.46 -6.82
N THR A 18 1.30 -12.03 -5.57
CA THR A 18 -0.02 -11.62 -5.07
C THR A 18 -0.46 -10.32 -5.73
N GLU A 19 -1.70 -10.29 -6.20
CA GLU A 19 -2.35 -9.12 -6.78
C GLU A 19 -3.47 -8.64 -5.85
N THR A 20 -3.68 -7.32 -5.82
CA THR A 20 -4.89 -6.73 -5.21
C THR A 20 -6.13 -7.09 -6.03
N LEU A 21 -7.33 -6.90 -5.46
CA LEU A 21 -8.58 -7.15 -6.18
C LEU A 21 -8.68 -6.35 -7.50
N SER A 22 -8.16 -5.13 -7.51
CA SER A 22 -8.13 -4.27 -8.69
C SER A 22 -6.99 -4.59 -9.67
N GLY A 23 -6.11 -5.54 -9.35
CA GLY A 23 -5.01 -5.96 -10.23
C GLY A 23 -3.67 -5.25 -10.03
N ALA A 24 -3.54 -4.35 -9.05
CA ALA A 24 -2.24 -3.79 -8.67
C ALA A 24 -1.34 -4.86 -8.03
N LYS A 25 -0.04 -4.84 -8.34
CA LYS A 25 0.95 -5.79 -7.84
C LYS A 25 2.36 -5.20 -7.79
N ILE A 26 3.31 -5.98 -7.29
CA ILE A 26 4.74 -5.66 -7.40
C ILE A 26 5.11 -5.58 -8.89
N GLY A 27 5.79 -4.50 -9.28
CA GLY A 27 6.12 -4.14 -10.66
C GLY A 27 5.12 -3.21 -11.35
N SER A 28 3.92 -2.98 -10.79
CA SER A 28 3.01 -1.93 -11.28
C SER A 28 3.70 -0.57 -11.24
N SER A 29 3.46 0.25 -12.26
CA SER A 29 3.91 1.65 -12.30
C SER A 29 2.96 2.57 -11.53
N GLU A 30 3.41 3.78 -11.20
CA GLU A 30 2.51 4.82 -10.67
C GLU A 30 1.33 5.11 -11.61
N GLU A 31 1.56 5.06 -12.93
CA GLU A 31 0.50 5.24 -13.93
C GLU A 31 -0.54 4.12 -13.86
N ASP A 32 -0.11 2.85 -13.70
CA ASP A 32 -1.03 1.74 -13.48
C ASP A 32 -1.87 1.96 -12.22
N LEU A 33 -1.26 2.42 -11.12
CA LEU A 33 -1.99 2.73 -9.89
C LEU A 33 -3.02 3.84 -10.10
N VAL A 34 -2.65 4.92 -10.79
CA VAL A 34 -3.57 6.02 -11.11
C VAL A 34 -4.73 5.54 -11.98
N ASN A 35 -4.47 4.67 -12.96
CA ASN A 35 -5.51 4.09 -13.79
C ASN A 35 -6.48 3.19 -12.99
N LEU A 36 -5.99 2.51 -11.95
CA LEU A 36 -6.80 1.62 -11.11
C LEU A 36 -7.59 2.35 -10.02
N TYR A 37 -7.02 3.38 -9.41
CA TYR A 37 -7.56 3.98 -8.18
C TYR A 37 -7.94 5.46 -8.32
N GLY A 38 -7.46 6.14 -9.36
CA GLY A 38 -7.81 7.53 -9.68
C GLY A 38 -7.48 8.52 -8.57
N ASP A 39 -8.46 9.34 -8.21
CA ASP A 39 -8.35 10.44 -7.23
C ASP A 39 -8.25 9.97 -5.77
N GLN A 40 -8.31 8.66 -5.53
CA GLN A 40 -8.22 8.06 -4.19
C GLN A 40 -6.77 7.81 -3.73
N LEU A 41 -5.79 8.17 -4.56
CA LEU A 41 -4.38 8.04 -4.26
C LEU A 41 -3.79 9.31 -3.65
N GLU A 42 -3.05 9.13 -2.57
CA GLU A 42 -2.22 10.15 -1.94
C GLU A 42 -0.75 9.71 -2.02
N ALA A 43 0.08 10.44 -2.75
CA ALA A 43 1.50 10.14 -2.91
C ALA A 43 2.36 11.07 -2.05
N THR A 44 3.26 10.51 -1.26
CA THR A 44 4.25 11.23 -0.46
C THR A 44 5.65 10.75 -0.83
N THR A 45 6.53 11.67 -1.22
CA THR A 45 7.94 11.34 -1.46
C THR A 45 8.58 10.85 -0.17
N ASN A 46 9.29 9.73 -0.23
CA ASN A 46 10.01 9.23 0.92
C ASN A 46 11.29 10.08 1.13
N PRO A 47 11.57 10.57 2.34
CA PRO A 47 12.78 11.37 2.58
C PRO A 47 14.07 10.52 2.64
N ILE A 48 13.95 9.20 2.81
CA ILE A 48 15.07 8.26 3.00
C ILE A 48 15.30 7.44 1.73
N THR A 49 14.24 6.98 1.05
CA THR A 49 14.34 6.28 -0.23
C THR A 49 14.12 7.25 -1.39
N LEU A 50 14.70 6.97 -2.56
CA LEU A 50 14.47 7.77 -3.77
C LEU A 50 13.07 7.56 -4.40
N GLY A 51 12.22 6.73 -3.78
CA GLY A 51 10.88 6.42 -4.24
C GLY A 51 9.78 7.18 -3.49
N LYS A 52 8.55 6.66 -3.58
CA LYS A 52 7.36 7.26 -2.97
C LYS A 52 6.58 6.23 -2.19
N THR A 53 5.91 6.72 -1.16
CA THR A 53 4.83 6.00 -0.48
C THR A 53 3.52 6.48 -1.08
N ILE A 54 2.75 5.57 -1.68
CA ILE A 54 1.47 5.86 -2.30
C ILE A 54 0.38 5.17 -1.49
N VAL A 55 -0.57 5.94 -0.98
CA VAL A 55 -1.65 5.45 -0.12
C VAL A 55 -2.97 5.52 -0.89
N PHE A 56 -3.64 4.39 -0.99
CA PHE A 56 -5.04 4.33 -1.43
C PHE A 56 -5.97 4.33 -0.23
N ARG A 57 -7.00 5.19 -0.29
CA ARG A 57 -8.09 5.24 0.68
C ARG A 57 -9.42 4.88 0.00
N PRO A 58 -10.06 3.76 0.35
CA PRO A 58 -11.39 3.44 -0.15
C PRO A 58 -12.41 4.48 0.36
N LYS A 59 -13.40 4.78 -0.49
CA LYS A 59 -14.52 5.68 -0.19
C LYS A 59 -15.82 4.92 0.16
N ASP A 60 -15.82 3.60 0.02
CA ASP A 60 -16.98 2.75 0.29
C ASP A 60 -17.38 2.78 1.78
N PRO A 61 -18.69 2.86 2.10
CA PRO A 61 -19.16 2.88 3.48
C PRO A 61 -18.69 1.64 4.26
N GLY A 62 -18.03 1.86 5.39
CA GLY A 62 -17.51 0.79 6.26
C GLY A 62 -16.10 0.31 5.90
N GLU A 63 -15.51 0.80 4.82
CA GLU A 63 -14.13 0.49 4.44
C GLU A 63 -13.13 1.60 4.75
N ASP A 64 -13.61 2.74 5.26
CA ASP A 64 -12.84 3.96 5.52
C ASP A 64 -11.70 3.79 6.53
N VAL A 65 -11.65 2.68 7.26
CA VAL A 65 -10.55 2.27 8.12
C VAL A 65 -9.41 1.57 7.38
N TYR A 66 -9.63 0.99 6.19
CA TYR A 66 -8.62 0.21 5.47
C TYR A 66 -7.76 1.07 4.52
N ARG A 67 -6.50 0.70 4.32
CA ARG A 67 -5.63 1.31 3.31
C ARG A 67 -4.89 0.23 2.54
N LEU A 68 -4.56 0.54 1.29
CA LEU A 68 -3.42 -0.05 0.61
C LEU A 68 -2.29 0.96 0.62
N VAL A 69 -1.10 0.54 1.02
CA VAL A 69 0.10 1.39 1.02
C VAL A 69 1.14 0.72 0.15
N PHE A 70 1.49 1.39 -0.94
CA PHE A 70 2.50 0.96 -1.89
C PHE A 70 3.79 1.74 -1.64
N GLU A 71 4.94 1.05 -1.71
CA GLU A 71 6.24 1.71 -1.79
C GLU A 71 6.81 1.52 -3.19
N THR A 72 7.35 2.59 -3.77
CA THR A 72 7.97 2.57 -5.10
C THR A 72 9.50 2.68 -5.03
N ASP A 73 10.15 2.27 -6.12
CA ASP A 73 11.56 2.60 -6.39
C ASP A 73 11.73 4.02 -6.98
N ASP A 74 12.97 4.37 -7.32
CA ASP A 74 13.34 5.65 -7.95
C ASP A 74 12.77 5.83 -9.37
N ARG A 75 12.21 4.77 -9.95
CA ARG A 75 11.55 4.77 -11.27
C ARG A 75 10.02 4.73 -11.16
N GLY A 76 9.47 4.79 -9.94
CA GLY A 76 8.03 4.73 -9.73
C GLY A 76 7.43 3.33 -9.94
N ARG A 77 8.21 2.26 -9.74
CA ARG A 77 7.72 0.88 -9.76
C ARG A 77 7.44 0.40 -8.34
N VAL A 78 6.27 -0.20 -8.12
CA VAL A 78 5.92 -0.81 -6.83
C VAL A 78 6.89 -1.94 -6.50
N VAL A 79 7.60 -1.82 -5.39
CA VAL A 79 8.55 -2.83 -4.90
C VAL A 79 8.01 -3.66 -3.75
N GLN A 80 7.12 -3.07 -2.94
CA GLN A 80 6.36 -3.75 -1.90
C GLN A 80 5.03 -3.02 -1.70
N TYR A 81 4.07 -3.71 -1.10
CA TYR A 81 2.86 -3.06 -0.64
C TYR A 81 2.29 -3.76 0.58
N ARG A 82 1.40 -3.08 1.27
CA ARG A 82 0.70 -3.60 2.45
C ARG A 82 -0.76 -3.23 2.43
N ALA A 83 -1.57 -4.14 2.95
CA ALA A 83 -3.02 -3.98 3.10
C ALA A 83 -3.38 -4.12 4.58
N GLY A 84 -4.24 -3.25 5.09
CA GLY A 84 -4.59 -3.31 6.50
C GLY A 84 -5.37 -2.11 7.00
N GLN A 85 -5.57 -2.06 8.31
CA GLN A 85 -6.32 -1.00 9.00
C GLN A 85 -5.42 0.16 9.41
N PHE A 86 -5.94 1.38 9.29
CA PHE A 86 -5.34 2.59 9.85
C PHE A 86 -5.48 2.59 11.38
N PRO A 87 -4.46 3.03 12.14
CA PRO A 87 -3.16 3.53 11.69
C PRO A 87 -2.10 2.45 11.43
N SER A 88 -2.30 1.20 11.87
CA SER A 88 -1.26 0.16 11.87
C SER A 88 -0.65 -0.14 10.48
N VAL A 89 -1.44 0.02 9.41
CA VAL A 89 -1.00 -0.15 8.02
C VAL A 89 -0.05 0.94 7.54
N THR A 90 0.04 2.10 8.20
CA THR A 90 0.93 3.18 7.76
C THR A 90 2.30 3.13 8.42
N TRP A 91 2.51 2.27 9.42
CA TRP A 91 3.79 2.14 10.13
C TRP A 91 4.82 1.39 9.27
N PRO A 92 5.94 2.03 8.88
CA PRO A 92 6.98 1.39 8.06
C PRO A 92 7.56 0.13 8.69
N GLU A 93 7.88 0.21 9.99
CA GLU A 93 8.59 -0.82 10.75
C GLU A 93 7.65 -1.91 11.31
N GLY A 94 6.34 -1.66 11.38
CA GLY A 94 5.40 -2.47 12.17
C GLY A 94 5.19 -1.92 13.59
N CYS A 95 4.73 -2.76 14.52
CA CYS A 95 4.61 -2.42 15.94
C CYS A 95 5.96 -2.66 16.63
N PHE A 96 6.34 -1.76 17.53
CA PHE A 96 7.34 -2.02 18.57
C PHE A 96 6.65 -2.52 19.85
#